data_AF-A0A1K2HK89-F1
#
_entry.id   AF-A0A1K2HK89-F1
#
_cell.length_a   1.000
_cell.length_b   1.000
_cell.length_c   1.000
_cell.angle_alpha   90.00
_cell.angle_beta   90.00
_cell.angle_gamma   90.00
#
_symmetry.space_group_name_H-M   'P 1'
#
loop_
_entity.id
_entity.type
_entity.pdbx_description
1 polymer ?
#
loop_
_entity_poly.entity_id
_entity_poly.type
_entity_poly.pdbx_seq_one_letter_code
_entity_poly.pdbx_strand_id
1 'polypeptide(L)'
;MRDFSGTDLDGTSAFGLKKTFEKLNFDCLAIQADNSVWKEKELPLPLIAHVLIDDSFMHYVVVYDVKGDFLYIADPAKGKHKQVLA
;
A
#
# COMPACT_ATOMS: atom_id res chain seq x y z
N MET A 1 -14.12 -2.53 -11.15
CA MET A 1 -13.19 -2.17 -10.06
C MET A 1 -12.35 -0.94 -10.44
N ARG A 2 -11.76 -0.89 -11.64
CA ARG A 2 -11.18 0.34 -12.22
C ARG A 2 -12.18 1.51 -12.36
N ASP A 3 -13.44 1.20 -12.67
CA ASP A 3 -14.47 2.24 -12.84
C ASP A 3 -14.88 2.91 -11.51
N PHE A 4 -14.62 2.25 -10.37
CA PHE A 4 -14.93 2.78 -9.04
C PHE A 4 -13.79 3.64 -8.47
N SER A 5 -12.54 3.32 -8.81
CA SER A 5 -11.34 4.01 -8.33
C SER A 5 -11.04 5.33 -9.03
N GLY A 6 -11.79 5.69 -10.09
CA GLY A 6 -11.52 6.89 -10.86
C GLY A 6 -10.13 6.86 -11.50
N THR A 7 -9.73 5.69 -12.01
CA THR A 7 -8.44 5.52 -12.67
C THR A 7 -8.48 6.23 -14.02
N ASP A 8 -7.79 7.37 -14.12
CA ASP A 8 -7.55 8.08 -15.38
C ASP A 8 -6.19 7.67 -15.97
N LEU A 9 -5.72 8.38 -16.99
CA LEU A 9 -4.45 8.10 -17.66
C LEU A 9 -3.24 8.21 -16.73
N ASP A 10 -3.37 8.89 -15.58
CA ASP A 10 -2.29 9.13 -14.60
C ASP A 10 -2.29 8.12 -13.43
N GLY A 11 -3.29 7.23 -13.35
CA GLY A 11 -3.35 6.12 -12.40
C GLY A 11 -4.43 6.27 -11.31
N THR A 12 -4.20 5.68 -10.13
CA THR A 12 -5.13 5.77 -8.99
C THR A 12 -4.49 6.60 -7.89
N SER A 13 -5.12 7.73 -7.53
CA SER A 13 -4.69 8.52 -6.37
C SER A 13 -5.09 7.85 -5.05
N ALA A 14 -4.32 8.09 -3.99
CA ALA A 14 -4.67 7.61 -2.65
C ALA A 14 -6.07 8.10 -2.21
N PHE A 15 -6.47 9.29 -2.68
CA PHE A 15 -7.81 9.83 -2.46
C PHE A 15 -8.90 9.01 -3.17
N GLY A 16 -8.69 8.64 -4.44
CA GLY A 16 -9.63 7.79 -5.19
C GLY A 16 -9.76 6.39 -4.56
N LEU A 17 -8.65 5.86 -4.05
CA LEU A 17 -8.63 4.60 -3.32
C LEU A 17 -9.47 4.69 -2.02
N LYS A 18 -9.24 5.72 -1.19
CA LYS A 18 -10.01 5.98 0.02
C LYS A 18 -11.50 6.12 -0.28
N LYS A 19 -11.86 6.93 -1.29
CA LYS A 19 -13.26 7.12 -1.71
C LYS A 19 -13.92 5.82 -2.17
N THR A 20 -13.16 4.93 -2.80
CA THR A 20 -13.64 3.61 -3.20
C THR A 20 -13.91 2.72 -2.00
N PHE A 21 -13.00 2.68 -1.03
CA PHE A 21 -13.19 1.92 0.20
C PHE A 21 -14.37 2.44 1.03
N GLU A 22 -14.50 3.76 1.16
CA GLU A 22 -15.67 4.39 1.81
C GLU A 22 -16.98 3.98 1.12
N LYS A 23 -17.03 3.96 -0.22
CA LYS A 23 -18.20 3.49 -0.98
C LYS A 23 -18.51 2.00 -0.78
N LEU A 24 -17.49 1.21 -0.46
CA LEU A 24 -17.62 -0.21 -0.14
C LEU A 24 -17.87 -0.45 1.36
N ASN A 25 -18.17 0.61 2.13
CA ASN A 25 -18.40 0.60 3.58
C ASN A 25 -17.21 0.11 4.41
N PHE A 26 -15.98 0.28 3.90
CA PHE A 26 -14.77 0.10 4.71
C PHE A 26 -14.40 1.42 5.39
N ASP A 27 -13.99 1.33 6.66
CA ASP A 27 -13.28 2.42 7.31
C ASP A 27 -11.83 2.42 6.81
N CYS A 28 -11.41 3.53 6.21
CA CYS A 28 -10.12 3.64 5.52
C CYS A 28 -9.39 4.90 5.99
N LEU A 29 -8.33 4.68 6.78
CA LEU A 29 -7.41 5.73 7.18
C LEU A 29 -6.24 5.78 6.19
N ALA A 30 -6.05 6.94 5.56
CA ALA A 30 -4.88 7.21 4.73
C ALA A 30 -3.89 8.06 5.53
N ILE A 31 -2.70 7.51 5.78
CA ILE A 31 -1.62 8.19 6.50
C ILE A 31 -0.39 8.33 5.60
N GLN A 32 0.34 9.44 5.76
CA GLN A 32 1.69 9.58 5.24
C GLN A 32 2.66 9.18 6.35
N ALA A 33 3.59 8.29 6.04
CA ALA A 33 4.60 7.82 6.99
C ALA A 33 5.95 7.63 6.28
N ASP A 34 7.02 7.59 7.06
CA ASP A 34 8.35 7.22 6.60
C ASP A 34 8.67 5.75 6.96
N ASN A 35 9.89 5.29 6.69
CA ASN A 35 10.31 3.91 6.96
C ASN A 35 10.23 3.50 8.44
N SER A 36 10.11 4.45 9.39
CA SER A 36 9.97 4.10 10.81
C SER A 36 8.66 3.39 11.12
N VAL A 37 7.62 3.55 10.27
CA VAL A 37 6.30 2.94 10.44
C VAL A 37 6.35 1.42 10.57
N TRP A 38 7.34 0.79 9.93
CA TRP A 38 7.49 -0.67 9.95
C TRP A 38 7.98 -1.21 11.30
N LYS A 39 8.42 -0.34 12.20
CA LYS A 39 8.82 -0.68 13.57
C LYS A 39 7.68 -0.51 14.58
N GLU A 40 6.53 0.01 14.15
CA GLU A 40 5.36 0.18 15.00
C GLU A 40 4.76 -1.16 15.40
N LYS A 41 4.54 -1.34 16.70
CA LYS A 41 4.04 -2.63 17.25
C LYS A 41 2.59 -2.91 16.90
N GLU A 42 1.79 -1.86 16.71
CA GLU A 42 0.35 -1.93 16.51
C GLU A 42 -0.06 -1.54 15.08
N LEU A 43 0.81 -1.78 14.11
CA LEU A 43 0.51 -1.51 12.71
C LEU A 43 -0.56 -2.50 12.19
N PRO A 44 -1.76 -2.04 11.79
CA PRO A 44 -2.79 -2.93 11.28
C PRO A 44 -2.38 -3.53 9.93
N LEU A 45 -2.39 -4.86 9.84
CA LEU A 45 -2.08 -5.62 8.63
C LEU A 45 -3.26 -6.53 8.25
N PRO A 46 -3.53 -6.77 6.96
CA PRO A 46 -2.80 -6.24 5.81
C PRO A 46 -3.13 -4.77 5.53
N LEU A 47 -2.17 -4.03 4.97
CA LEU A 47 -2.36 -2.65 4.52
C LEU A 47 -1.90 -2.45 3.08
N ILE A 48 -2.35 -1.36 2.45
CA ILE A 48 -1.90 -0.93 1.13
C ILE A 48 -0.87 0.16 1.32
N ALA A 49 0.33 -0.03 0.76
CA ALA A 49 1.42 0.94 0.78
C ALA A 49 1.63 1.51 -0.62
N HIS A 50 1.78 2.83 -0.70
CA HIS A 50 2.20 3.53 -1.90
C HIS A 50 3.69 3.84 -1.78
N VAL A 51 4.52 3.12 -2.53
CA VAL A 51 5.98 3.15 -2.39
C VAL A 51 6.64 3.66 -3.67
N LEU A 52 7.78 4.34 -3.51
CA LEU A 52 8.64 4.72 -4.62
C LEU A 52 9.63 3.58 -4.89
N ILE A 53 9.56 3.01 -6.09
CA ILE A 53 10.48 1.98 -6.58
C ILE A 53 11.52 2.66 -7.47
N ASP A 54 12.80 2.32 -7.24
CA ASP A 54 13.95 2.76 -8.04
C ASP A 54 13.96 4.28 -8.32
N ASP A 55 13.56 5.08 -7.31
CA ASP A 55 13.46 6.55 -7.32
C ASP A 55 12.66 7.16 -8.49
N SER A 56 11.87 6.36 -9.20
CA SER A 56 11.27 6.77 -10.47
C SER A 56 9.83 6.34 -10.65
N PHE A 57 9.37 5.31 -9.92
CA PHE A 57 8.04 4.74 -10.14
C PHE A 57 7.25 4.61 -8.84
N MET A 58 6.12 5.30 -8.78
CA MET A 58 5.15 5.21 -7.70
C MET A 58 4.28 3.96 -7.89
N HIS A 59 4.32 3.04 -6.92
CA HIS A 59 3.67 1.74 -7.01
C HIS A 59 2.86 1.40 -5.76
N TYR A 60 1.68 0.81 -5.95
CA TYR A 60 0.88 0.31 -4.84
C TYR A 60 1.14 -1.18 -4.62
N VAL A 61 1.45 -1.53 -3.37
CA VAL A 61 1.65 -2.92 -2.94
C VAL A 61 0.84 -3.22 -1.69
N VAL A 62 0.53 -4.50 -1.46
CA VAL A 62 -0.09 -4.94 -0.20
C VAL A 62 1.01 -5.49 0.71
N VAL A 63 1.19 -4.87 1.88
CA VAL A 63 2.02 -5.44 2.95
C VAL A 63 1.12 -6.26 3.84
N TYR A 64 1.37 -7.56 3.92
CA TYR A 64 0.50 -8.49 4.64
C TYR A 64 1.12 -9.07 5.91
N ASP A 65 2.43 -8.93 6.10
CA ASP A 65 3.12 -9.35 7.32
C ASP A 65 4.44 -8.57 7.48
N VAL A 66 4.88 -8.38 8.72
CA VAL A 66 6.17 -7.78 9.08
C VAL A 66 6.79 -8.62 10.19
N LYS A 67 7.96 -9.23 9.93
CA LYS A 67 8.64 -10.09 10.91
C LYS A 67 10.13 -9.80 10.95
N GLY A 68 10.62 -9.36 12.11
CA GLY A 68 11.99 -8.90 12.26
C GLY A 68 12.27 -7.79 11.24
N ASP A 69 13.32 -7.98 10.45
CA ASP A 69 13.73 -7.02 9.42
C ASP A 69 13.13 -7.34 8.03
N PHE A 70 12.07 -8.16 7.96
CA PHE A 70 11.45 -8.57 6.70
C PHE A 70 10.01 -8.09 6.57
N LEU A 71 9.74 -7.41 5.45
CA LEU A 71 8.40 -7.14 4.92
C LEU A 71 7.96 -8.28 4.02
N TYR A 72 6.71 -8.70 4.17
CA TYR A 72 6.06 -9.64 3.26
C TYR A 72 5.06 -8.88 2.40
N ILE A 73 5.35 -8.85 1.10
CA ILE A 73 4.72 -7.96 0.14
C ILE A 73 4.01 -8.81 -0.92
N ALA A 74 2.75 -8.50 -1.18
CA ALA A 74 2.02 -8.96 -2.34
C ALA A 74 1.96 -7.80 -3.35
N ASP A 75 2.80 -7.91 -4.37
CA ASP A 75 2.91 -6.93 -5.44
C ASP A 75 2.06 -7.39 -6.64
N PRO A 76 1.15 -6.55 -7.17
CA PRO A 76 0.36 -6.88 -8.36
C PRO A 76 1.19 -7.27 -9.60
N ALA A 77 2.41 -6.75 -9.75
CA ALA A 77 3.30 -7.01 -10.88
C ALA A 77 4.25 -8.19 -10.67
N LYS A 78 4.72 -8.40 -9.43
CA LYS A 78 5.75 -9.41 -9.10
C LYS A 78 5.22 -10.61 -8.31
N GLY A 79 3.97 -10.56 -7.86
CA GLY A 79 3.40 -11.54 -6.95
C GLY A 79 3.92 -11.41 -5.51
N LYS A 80 3.83 -12.49 -4.74
CA LYS A 80 4.25 -12.50 -3.32
C LYS A 80 5.76 -12.66 -3.20
N HIS A 81 6.40 -11.76 -2.46
CA HIS A 81 7.82 -11.79 -2.18
C HIS A 81 8.14 -11.19 -0.81
N LYS A 82 9.38 -11.36 -0.36
CA LYS A 82 9.90 -10.75 0.88
C LYS A 82 10.93 -9.68 0.55
N GLN A 83 10.94 -8.59 1.32
CA GLN A 83 11.88 -7.50 1.19
C GLN A 83 12.50 -7.17 2.55
N VAL A 84 13.78 -6.81 2.56
CA VAL A 84 14.48 -6.39 3.78
C VAL A 84 14.12 -4.94 4.09
N LEU A 85 13.85 -4.62 5.35
CA LEU A 85 13.70 -3.25 5.83
C LEU A 85 15.05 -2.53 5.72
N ALA A 86 15.08 -1.48 4.90
CA ALA A 86 16.24 -0.59 4.75
C ALA A 86 16.17 0.56 5.76
#